data_AF-A0A938E7A0-F1
#
_entry.id   AF-A0A938E7A0-F1
#
_cell.length_a   1.000
_cell.length_b   1.000
_cell.length_c   1.000
_cell.angle_alpha   90.00
_cell.angle_beta   90.00
_cell.angle_gamma   90.00
#
_symmetry.space_group_name_H-M   'P 1'
#
loop_
_entity.id
_entity.type
_entity.pdbx_description
1 polymer ?
#
loop_
_entity_poly.entity_id
_entity_poly.type
_entity_poly.pdbx_seq_one_letter_code
_entity_poly.pdbx_strand_id
1 'polypeptide(L)'
;MRQRRRSRATKILVTLAILGLTASVSGLGTFATFTSSTSASQSVATGTLTIALGAVGPANRLTVNATNVAPGDTMQRAFDLSNSGTLDLAAAPTLTTTASPSTALDTDATNGLQMVIDKCSVAWTEAGTAPAYTYTCSGTTTSVLASRAVIGSSIALSNLATLVTAGTTERLRLTLTLPSAAGNTFQGLSSTITYTFNATQRAATNR
;
A
#
# COMPACT_ATOMS: atom_id res chain seq x y z
N MET A 1 57.49 -66.94 -76.90
CA MET A 1 56.04 -66.90 -76.66
C MET A 1 55.83 -67.17 -75.16
N ARG A 2 55.20 -66.38 -74.29
CA ARG A 2 54.13 -65.38 -74.31
C ARG A 2 54.47 -64.33 -73.23
N GLN A 3 54.69 -63.07 -73.61
CA GLN A 3 54.75 -61.97 -72.63
C GLN A 3 53.34 -61.80 -72.05
N ARG A 4 53.15 -62.22 -70.80
CA ARG A 4 51.90 -62.04 -70.06
C ARG A 4 51.59 -60.53 -70.04
N ARG A 5 50.52 -60.11 -70.72
CA ARG A 5 49.87 -58.80 -70.59
C ARG A 5 49.28 -58.62 -69.18
N ARG A 6 50.08 -58.72 -68.12
CA ARG A 6 49.77 -58.21 -66.78
C ARG A 6 50.48 -56.86 -66.68
N SER A 7 49.84 -55.76 -67.06
CA SER A 7 50.47 -54.45 -66.78
C SER A 7 49.54 -53.26 -66.82
N ARG A 8 48.47 -53.24 -67.64
CA ARG A 8 47.66 -52.02 -67.80
C ARG A 8 46.35 -52.07 -67.02
N ALA A 9 45.57 -53.14 -67.15
CA ALA A 9 44.27 -53.26 -66.48
C ALA A 9 44.36 -53.25 -64.95
N THR A 10 45.33 -53.96 -64.36
CA THR A 10 45.52 -53.99 -62.90
C THR A 10 46.02 -52.65 -62.35
N LYS A 11 46.86 -51.92 -63.09
CA LYS A 11 47.31 -50.59 -62.67
C LYS A 11 46.18 -49.57 -62.73
N ILE A 12 45.35 -49.64 -63.77
CA ILE A 12 44.14 -48.79 -63.94
C ILE A 12 43.11 -49.09 -62.85
N LEU A 13 42.84 -50.37 -62.55
CA LEU A 13 41.92 -50.76 -61.48
C LEU A 13 42.43 -50.33 -60.10
N VAL A 14 43.74 -50.40 -59.85
CA VAL A 14 44.31 -49.92 -58.58
C VAL A 14 44.25 -48.39 -58.49
N THR A 15 44.47 -47.65 -59.58
CA THR A 15 44.30 -46.18 -59.57
C THR A 15 42.83 -45.79 -59.40
N LEU A 16 41.89 -46.48 -60.05
CA LEU A 16 40.45 -46.27 -59.87
C LEU A 16 39.96 -46.69 -58.47
N ALA A 17 40.51 -47.75 -57.89
CA ALA A 17 40.20 -48.16 -56.52
C ALA A 17 40.75 -47.17 -55.48
N ILE A 18 41.96 -46.64 -55.68
CA ILE A 18 42.53 -45.59 -54.82
C ILE A 18 41.72 -44.29 -54.96
N LEU A 19 41.36 -43.88 -56.19
CA LEU A 19 40.50 -42.73 -56.45
C LEU A 19 39.08 -42.92 -55.87
N GLY A 20 38.53 -44.13 -55.94
CA GLY A 20 37.24 -44.50 -55.38
C GLY A 20 37.24 -44.50 -53.84
N LEU A 21 38.31 -44.99 -53.21
CA LEU A 21 38.48 -44.94 -51.75
C LEU A 21 38.66 -43.51 -51.23
N THR A 22 39.28 -42.61 -52.01
CA THR A 22 39.34 -41.18 -51.67
C THR A 22 38.02 -40.44 -51.92
N ALA A 23 37.20 -40.88 -52.88
CA ALA A 23 35.93 -40.22 -53.23
C ALA A 23 34.79 -40.52 -52.25
N SER A 24 34.90 -41.56 -51.41
CA SER A 24 33.88 -41.94 -50.42
C SER A 24 33.85 -41.11 -49.13
N VAL A 25 34.72 -40.09 -48.97
CA VAL A 25 34.68 -39.18 -47.80
C VAL A 25 33.88 -37.89 -48.10
N SER A 26 33.12 -37.87 -49.19
CA SER A 26 32.43 -36.68 -49.72
C SER A 26 30.96 -36.56 -49.29
N GLY A 27 30.59 -37.06 -48.11
CA GLY A 27 29.17 -37.28 -47.79
C GLY A 27 28.72 -36.91 -46.37
N LEU A 28 29.62 -36.52 -45.47
CA LEU A 28 29.21 -35.88 -44.23
C LEU A 28 29.30 -34.38 -44.46
N GLY A 29 28.17 -33.78 -44.85
CA GLY A 29 28.08 -32.32 -44.92
C GLY A 29 28.54 -31.74 -43.59
N THR A 30 29.74 -31.17 -43.57
CA THR A 30 30.24 -30.39 -42.45
C THR A 30 29.41 -29.12 -42.41
N PHE A 31 28.27 -29.18 -41.73
CA PHE A 31 27.51 -27.99 -41.40
C PHE A 31 28.34 -27.17 -40.41
N ALA A 32 29.12 -26.23 -40.93
CA ALA A 32 29.70 -25.15 -40.14
C ALA A 32 28.56 -24.17 -39.84
N THR A 33 27.78 -24.45 -38.79
CA THR A 33 26.74 -23.52 -38.35
C THR A 33 27.39 -22.52 -37.38
N PHE A 34 27.59 -21.28 -37.82
CA PHE A 34 27.97 -20.19 -36.93
C PHE A 34 26.75 -19.80 -36.09
N THR A 35 26.88 -19.90 -34.77
CA THR A 35 25.85 -19.42 -33.84
C THR A 35 26.46 -18.38 -32.91
N SER A 36 25.75 -17.27 -32.72
CA SER A 36 26.10 -16.23 -31.75
C SER A 36 24.90 -15.97 -30.84
N SER A 37 25.14 -15.83 -29.55
CA SER A 37 24.14 -15.47 -28.56
C SER A 37 24.76 -14.50 -27.56
N THR A 38 23.97 -13.52 -27.12
CA THR A 38 24.32 -12.62 -26.03
C THR A 38 23.12 -12.49 -25.10
N SER A 39 23.37 -12.18 -23.83
CA SER A 39 22.33 -12.05 -22.81
C SER A 39 22.60 -10.86 -21.92
N ALA A 40 21.54 -10.18 -21.54
CA ALA A 40 21.54 -9.18 -20.48
C ALA A 40 20.40 -9.50 -19.52
N SER A 41 20.59 -9.15 -18.25
CA SER A 41 19.59 -9.34 -17.19
C SER A 41 19.33 -8.03 -16.49
N GLN A 42 18.08 -7.81 -16.11
CA GLN A 42 17.69 -6.72 -15.22
C GLN A 42 16.69 -7.26 -14.18
N SER A 43 16.76 -6.70 -12.97
CA SER A 43 15.81 -6.95 -11.90
C SER A 43 14.64 -5.97 -11.97
N VAL A 44 13.43 -6.46 -11.74
CA VAL A 44 12.20 -5.66 -11.62
C VAL A 44 11.54 -6.01 -10.29
N ALA A 45 11.19 -5.00 -9.52
CA ALA A 45 10.50 -5.14 -8.23
C ALA A 45 9.26 -4.24 -8.19
N THR A 46 8.23 -4.68 -7.48
CA THR A 46 6.99 -3.92 -7.25
C THR A 46 7.06 -3.13 -5.94
N GLY A 47 6.32 -2.02 -5.89
CA GLY A 47 6.12 -1.26 -4.65
C GLY A 47 4.91 -1.75 -3.84
N THR A 48 4.79 -1.26 -2.60
CA THR A 48 3.69 -1.55 -1.69
C THR A 48 2.84 -0.31 -1.44
N LEU A 49 1.51 -0.48 -1.37
CA LEU A 49 0.56 0.54 -0.96
C LEU A 49 0.08 0.22 0.45
N THR A 50 0.52 0.98 1.44
CA THR A 50 0.18 0.73 2.85
C THR A 50 -0.09 2.04 3.58
N ILE A 51 -1.30 2.17 4.13
CA ILE A 51 -1.61 3.18 5.14
C ILE A 51 -1.65 2.49 6.49
N ALA A 52 -0.97 3.07 7.48
CA ALA A 52 -0.92 2.50 8.82
C ALA A 52 -1.23 3.55 9.89
N LEU A 53 -1.96 3.10 10.91
CA LEU A 53 -2.05 3.79 12.19
C LEU A 53 -0.79 3.55 13.01
N GLY A 54 -0.44 4.50 13.87
CA GLY A 54 0.57 4.31 14.89
C GLY A 54 0.28 3.12 15.82
N ALA A 55 1.31 2.65 16.52
CA ALA A 55 1.16 1.60 17.53
C ALA A 55 0.18 2.03 18.64
N VAL A 56 -0.59 1.07 19.16
CA VAL A 56 -1.55 1.33 20.25
C VAL A 56 -0.82 1.96 21.44
N GLY A 57 -1.35 3.09 21.93
CA GLY A 57 -0.70 3.91 22.95
C GLY A 57 -0.68 5.39 22.55
N PRO A 58 0.35 6.17 22.93
CA PRO A 58 0.43 7.59 22.60
C PRO A 58 0.36 7.91 21.10
N ALA A 59 0.82 6.99 20.24
CA ALA A 59 0.75 7.12 18.79
C ALA A 59 -0.59 6.68 18.18
N ASN A 60 -1.49 6.05 18.96
CA ASN A 60 -2.83 5.69 18.52
C ASN A 60 -3.74 5.38 19.72
N ARG A 61 -4.67 6.29 19.98
CA ARG A 61 -5.68 6.21 21.03
C ARG A 61 -7.08 5.90 20.51
N LEU A 62 -7.28 5.65 19.21
CA LEU A 62 -8.62 5.49 18.62
C LEU A 62 -9.43 4.34 19.26
N THR A 63 -8.77 3.36 19.88
CA THR A 63 -9.40 2.24 20.57
C THR A 63 -9.67 2.47 22.07
N VAL A 64 -9.39 3.67 22.60
CA VAL A 64 -9.71 4.01 23.99
C VAL A 64 -11.19 4.34 24.12
N ASN A 65 -11.94 3.45 24.75
CA ASN A 65 -13.37 3.62 25.00
C ASN A 65 -13.66 4.83 25.89
N ALA A 66 -14.83 5.44 25.71
CA ALA A 66 -15.38 6.42 26.63
C ALA A 66 -16.57 5.79 27.37
N THR A 67 -16.74 6.12 28.65
CA THR A 67 -17.79 5.58 29.52
C THR A 67 -18.41 6.71 30.32
N ASN A 68 -19.69 6.58 30.69
CA ASN A 68 -20.43 7.59 31.45
C ASN A 68 -20.41 8.99 30.79
N VAL A 69 -20.47 9.02 29.46
CA VAL A 69 -20.50 10.26 28.67
C VAL A 69 -21.84 10.95 28.88
N ALA A 70 -21.79 12.20 29.34
CA ALA A 70 -22.94 13.08 29.50
C ALA A 70 -23.07 14.08 28.33
N PRO A 71 -24.25 14.64 28.08
CA PRO A 71 -24.42 15.72 27.11
C PRO A 71 -23.48 16.90 27.40
N GLY A 72 -22.73 17.33 26.39
CA GLY A 72 -21.69 18.35 26.49
C GLY A 72 -20.27 17.80 26.66
N ASP A 73 -20.10 16.52 26.98
CA ASP A 73 -18.78 15.92 27.13
C ASP A 73 -18.04 15.84 25.81
N THR A 74 -16.72 15.91 25.91
CA THR A 74 -15.80 15.73 24.78
C THR A 74 -14.78 14.64 25.06
N MET A 75 -14.40 13.91 24.01
CA MET A 75 -13.42 12.83 24.09
C MET A 75 -12.38 13.03 23.00
N GLN A 76 -11.15 13.35 23.39
CA GLN A 76 -10.05 13.51 22.45
C GLN A 76 -9.25 12.22 22.31
N ARG A 77 -8.85 11.87 21.09
CA ARG A 77 -8.00 10.72 20.75
C ARG A 77 -6.93 11.18 19.76
N ALA A 78 -5.67 11.13 20.17
CA ALA A 78 -4.55 11.34 19.25
C ALA A 78 -4.18 10.05 18.51
N PHE A 79 -3.75 10.18 17.27
CA PHE A 79 -3.23 9.09 16.46
C PHE A 79 -2.32 9.59 15.34
N ASP A 80 -1.32 8.78 15.01
CA ASP A 80 -0.47 8.97 13.85
C ASP A 80 -1.07 8.20 12.67
N LEU A 81 -1.15 8.85 11.51
CA LEU A 81 -1.53 8.21 10.24
C LEU A 81 -0.35 8.33 9.27
N SER A 82 0.08 7.22 8.69
CA SER A 82 1.29 7.16 7.87
C SER A 82 1.04 6.48 6.52
N ASN A 83 1.72 6.95 5.46
CA ASN A 83 1.94 6.16 4.25
C ASN A 83 3.23 5.37 4.45
N SER A 84 3.10 4.15 4.99
CA SER A 84 4.22 3.27 5.33
C SER A 84 4.62 2.32 4.19
N GLY A 85 3.96 2.43 3.04
CA GLY A 85 4.33 1.72 1.81
C GLY A 85 5.55 2.34 1.11
N THR A 86 5.88 1.80 -0.05
CA THR A 86 6.93 2.36 -0.94
C THR A 86 6.37 3.14 -2.13
N LEU A 87 5.05 3.15 -2.31
CA LEU A 87 4.36 3.91 -3.34
C LEU A 87 3.72 5.17 -2.78
N ASP A 88 3.82 6.27 -3.53
CA ASP A 88 3.00 7.45 -3.29
C ASP A 88 1.51 7.14 -3.57
N LEU A 89 0.64 7.86 -2.86
CA LEU A 89 -0.80 7.79 -3.04
C LEU A 89 -1.23 8.61 -4.27
N ALA A 90 -2.42 8.35 -4.81
CA ALA A 90 -3.02 9.22 -5.82
C ALA A 90 -3.55 10.53 -5.23
N ALA A 91 -4.01 10.48 -3.98
CA ALA A 91 -4.59 11.60 -3.26
C ALA A 91 -4.50 11.37 -1.75
N ALA A 92 -4.86 12.38 -0.96
CA ALA A 92 -5.00 12.24 0.48
C ALA A 92 -6.01 11.12 0.82
N PRO A 93 -5.79 10.34 1.90
CA PRO A 93 -6.71 9.29 2.32
C PRO A 93 -8.11 9.81 2.66
N THR A 94 -9.09 8.93 2.54
CA THR A 94 -10.47 9.17 3.00
C THR A 94 -10.76 8.39 4.28
N LEU A 95 -11.70 8.88 5.09
CA LEU A 95 -12.17 8.22 6.29
C LEU A 95 -13.58 7.64 6.05
N THR A 96 -13.80 6.41 6.47
CA THR A 96 -15.13 5.82 6.64
C THR A 96 -15.32 5.43 8.09
N THR A 97 -16.47 5.78 8.65
CA THR A 97 -16.85 5.47 10.02
C THR A 97 -18.15 4.69 10.05
N THR A 98 -18.15 3.57 10.77
CA THR A 98 -19.33 2.70 10.95
C THR A 98 -19.54 2.43 12.43
N ALA A 99 -20.75 2.00 12.82
CA ALA A 99 -21.04 1.62 14.21
C ALA A 99 -21.67 0.23 14.31
N SER A 100 -21.22 -0.58 15.27
CA SER A 100 -21.88 -1.84 15.65
C SER A 100 -21.51 -2.26 17.08
N PRO A 101 -22.45 -2.29 18.04
CA PRO A 101 -23.86 -1.93 17.90
C PRO A 101 -24.03 -0.45 17.52
N SER A 102 -25.17 -0.13 16.90
CA SER A 102 -25.55 1.22 16.47
C SER A 102 -26.80 1.67 17.25
N THR A 103 -26.81 2.95 17.63
CA THR A 103 -27.87 3.58 18.44
C THR A 103 -28.09 5.03 18.01
N ALA A 104 -28.93 5.78 18.71
CA ALA A 104 -29.09 7.21 18.47
C ALA A 104 -27.77 8.00 18.62
N LEU A 105 -26.79 7.50 19.38
CA LEU A 105 -25.48 8.13 19.52
C LEU A 105 -24.76 8.32 18.19
N ASP A 106 -24.98 7.46 17.19
CA ASP A 106 -24.31 7.54 15.89
C ASP A 106 -25.27 7.82 14.72
N THR A 107 -26.56 7.54 14.89
CA THR A 107 -27.57 7.71 13.84
C THR A 107 -28.25 9.08 13.87
N ASP A 108 -28.33 9.76 15.02
CA ASP A 108 -28.85 11.13 15.09
C ASP A 108 -27.77 12.12 14.65
N ALA A 109 -27.95 12.72 13.46
CA ALA A 109 -26.96 13.63 12.88
C ALA A 109 -26.84 14.97 13.63
N THR A 110 -27.83 15.35 14.43
CA THR A 110 -27.88 16.66 15.11
C THR A 110 -27.48 16.56 16.57
N ASN A 111 -28.04 15.58 17.30
CA ASN A 111 -27.85 15.42 18.73
C ASN A 111 -27.00 14.20 19.09
N GLY A 112 -26.66 13.35 18.11
CA GLY A 112 -25.67 12.29 18.27
C GLY A 112 -24.23 12.82 18.24
N LEU A 113 -23.28 11.90 18.38
CA LEU A 113 -21.85 12.17 18.42
C LEU A 113 -21.41 12.98 17.20
N GLN A 114 -20.77 14.11 17.46
CA GLN A 114 -20.13 14.95 16.47
C GLN A 114 -18.63 14.73 16.51
N MET A 115 -17.98 14.76 15.34
CA MET A 115 -16.56 14.49 15.16
C MET A 115 -15.87 15.66 14.47
N VAL A 116 -14.73 16.05 15.02
CA VAL A 116 -13.75 16.98 14.42
C VAL A 116 -12.40 16.29 14.35
N ILE A 117 -11.61 16.56 13.31
CA ILE A 117 -10.22 16.11 13.23
C ILE A 117 -9.33 17.31 12.94
N ASP A 118 -8.30 17.47 13.77
CA ASP A 118 -7.23 18.44 13.58
C ASP A 118 -5.89 17.72 13.42
N LYS A 119 -4.93 18.38 12.77
CA LYS A 119 -3.53 17.96 12.76
C LYS A 119 -2.65 18.98 13.47
N CYS A 120 -1.58 18.49 14.08
CA CYS A 120 -0.50 19.31 14.61
C CYS A 120 0.76 19.08 13.77
N SER A 121 1.55 20.12 13.53
CA SER A 121 2.82 20.00 12.79
C SER A 121 3.90 19.21 13.55
N VAL A 122 3.67 18.92 14.84
CA VAL A 122 4.51 18.11 15.71
C VAL A 122 3.63 17.10 16.47
N ALA A 123 4.23 16.19 17.24
CA ALA A 123 3.46 15.28 18.08
C ALA A 123 2.59 16.06 19.08
N TRP A 124 1.37 15.60 19.29
CA TRP A 124 0.47 16.17 20.29
C TRP A 124 0.99 15.88 21.70
N THR A 125 1.01 16.91 22.56
CA THR A 125 1.35 16.76 23.97
C THR A 125 0.13 16.24 24.72
N GLU A 126 0.20 14.97 25.14
CA GLU A 126 -0.86 14.31 25.90
C GLU A 126 -0.87 14.75 27.37
N ALA A 127 -2.06 14.94 27.92
CA ALA A 127 -2.32 15.16 29.34
C ALA A 127 -3.59 14.41 29.77
N GLY A 128 -3.83 14.33 31.09
CA GLY A 128 -4.94 13.57 31.66
C GLY A 128 -4.67 12.07 31.79
N THR A 129 -5.69 11.31 32.17
CA THR A 129 -5.62 9.85 32.37
C THR A 129 -6.74 9.17 31.60
N ALA A 130 -6.55 7.90 31.21
CA ALA A 130 -7.59 7.16 30.50
C ALA A 130 -8.90 7.13 31.31
N PRO A 131 -10.07 7.32 30.65
CA PRO A 131 -10.27 7.57 29.22
C PRO A 131 -10.30 9.07 28.82
N ALA A 132 -10.08 9.97 29.78
CA ALA A 132 -10.20 11.43 29.67
C ALA A 132 -8.86 12.11 29.30
N TYR A 133 -8.27 11.67 28.18
CA TYR A 133 -7.08 12.32 27.63
C TYR A 133 -7.42 13.68 26.99
N THR A 134 -6.47 14.60 27.09
CA THR A 134 -6.48 15.90 26.41
C THR A 134 -5.16 16.14 25.70
N TYR A 135 -5.18 16.98 24.66
CA TYR A 135 -4.01 17.20 23.81
C TYR A 135 -3.81 18.67 23.48
N THR A 136 -2.57 19.12 23.65
CA THR A 136 -2.12 20.45 23.21
C THR A 136 -1.09 20.33 22.10
N CYS A 137 -1.11 21.29 21.16
CA CYS A 137 -0.16 21.36 20.06
C CYS A 137 0.81 22.52 20.33
N SER A 138 2.11 22.23 20.43
CA SER A 138 3.16 23.27 20.53
C SER A 138 3.58 23.84 19.17
N GLY A 139 3.16 23.20 18.08
CA GLY A 139 3.37 23.66 16.71
C GLY A 139 2.14 24.35 16.11
N THR A 140 1.97 24.19 14.80
CA THR A 140 0.81 24.72 14.08
C THR A 140 -0.31 23.71 14.05
N THR A 141 -1.50 24.11 14.50
CA THR A 141 -2.73 23.32 14.35
C THR A 141 -3.39 23.66 13.02
N THR A 142 -3.88 22.65 12.30
CA THR A 142 -4.64 22.83 11.05
C THR A 142 -5.87 21.92 11.08
N SER A 143 -7.03 22.44 10.69
CA SER A 143 -8.25 21.63 10.62
C SER A 143 -8.18 20.65 9.44
N VAL A 144 -8.47 19.37 9.68
CA VAL A 144 -8.50 18.29 8.68
C VAL A 144 -9.93 17.92 8.32
N LEU A 145 -10.81 17.93 9.33
CA LEU A 145 -12.23 17.68 9.20
C LEU A 145 -13.01 18.62 10.11
N ALA A 146 -13.85 19.46 9.52
CA ALA A 146 -14.78 20.30 10.27
C ALA A 146 -15.84 19.46 10.99
N SER A 147 -16.48 20.03 12.01
CA SER A 147 -17.50 19.34 12.82
C SER A 147 -18.62 18.76 11.96
N ARG A 148 -18.92 17.48 12.17
CA ARG A 148 -19.99 16.74 11.50
C ARG A 148 -20.44 15.54 12.34
N ALA A 149 -21.59 14.96 12.01
CA ALA A 149 -22.01 13.68 12.58
C ALA A 149 -20.94 12.58 12.41
N VAL A 150 -20.79 11.72 13.42
CA VAL A 150 -19.67 10.76 13.49
C VAL A 150 -19.66 9.77 12.33
N ILE A 151 -20.82 9.32 11.84
CA ILE A 151 -20.93 8.33 10.75
C ILE A 151 -20.80 8.99 9.38
N GLY A 152 -20.06 8.36 8.49
CA GLY A 152 -19.96 8.77 7.09
C GLY A 152 -19.09 7.83 6.27
N SER A 153 -19.26 7.86 4.96
CA SER A 153 -18.48 7.09 4.00
C SER A 153 -17.62 8.01 3.14
N SER A 154 -16.41 7.54 2.81
CA SER A 154 -15.48 8.22 1.89
C SER A 154 -15.30 9.72 2.20
N ILE A 155 -15.24 10.06 3.49
CA ILE A 155 -15.09 11.43 3.96
C ILE A 155 -13.69 11.92 3.55
N ALA A 156 -13.64 13.01 2.79
CA ALA A 156 -12.38 13.64 2.43
C ALA A 156 -11.70 14.25 3.67
N LEU A 157 -10.43 13.90 3.89
CA LEU A 157 -9.61 14.50 4.93
C LEU A 157 -8.76 15.61 4.30
N SER A 158 -9.13 16.86 4.57
CA SER A 158 -8.44 18.03 4.02
C SER A 158 -7.08 18.21 4.68
N ASN A 159 -6.17 18.94 4.02
CA ASN A 159 -4.87 19.32 4.60
C ASN A 159 -3.94 18.16 4.98
N LEU A 160 -4.17 16.95 4.45
CA LEU A 160 -3.26 15.79 4.54
C LEU A 160 -2.45 15.55 3.27
N ALA A 161 -2.17 16.61 2.51
CA ALA A 161 -1.46 16.50 1.22
C ALA A 161 -0.04 15.91 1.37
N THR A 162 0.61 16.08 2.52
CA THR A 162 1.96 15.51 2.73
C THR A 162 1.92 13.98 2.81
N LEU A 163 0.80 13.42 3.28
CA LEU A 163 0.59 11.98 3.42
C LEU A 163 0.56 11.23 2.08
N VAL A 164 0.46 11.96 0.97
CA VAL A 164 0.55 11.41 -0.39
C VAL A 164 1.93 10.80 -0.63
N THR A 165 2.99 11.37 -0.09
CA THR A 165 4.36 10.91 -0.29
C THR A 165 4.66 9.70 0.60
N ALA A 166 5.27 8.65 0.04
CA ALA A 166 5.71 7.48 0.82
C ALA A 166 6.67 7.86 1.96
N GLY A 167 6.53 7.18 3.10
CA GLY A 167 7.36 7.39 4.30
C GLY A 167 6.94 8.58 5.17
N THR A 168 5.87 9.30 4.81
CA THR A 168 5.37 10.45 5.60
C THR A 168 4.38 10.01 6.67
N THR A 169 4.26 10.82 7.74
CA THR A 169 3.35 10.61 8.86
C THR A 169 2.72 11.95 9.26
N GLU A 170 1.40 11.96 9.43
CA GLU A 170 0.62 13.10 9.94
C GLU A 170 0.17 12.82 11.37
N ARG A 171 0.20 13.86 12.22
CA ARG A 171 -0.08 13.77 13.67
C ARG A 171 -1.48 14.32 13.95
N LEU A 172 -2.44 13.43 14.15
CA LEU A 172 -3.86 13.77 14.16
C LEU A 172 -4.44 13.70 15.58
N ARG A 173 -5.46 14.53 15.81
CA ARG A 173 -6.33 14.48 16.99
C ARG A 173 -7.77 14.49 16.52
N LEU A 174 -8.49 13.43 16.87
CA LEU A 174 -9.93 13.33 16.72
C LEU A 174 -10.59 13.77 18.03
N THR A 175 -11.60 14.63 17.93
CA THR A 175 -12.45 15.01 19.07
C THR A 175 -13.87 14.57 18.78
N LEU A 176 -14.40 13.70 19.64
CA LEU A 176 -15.83 13.42 19.69
C LEU A 176 -16.49 14.36 20.70
N THR A 177 -17.72 14.76 20.42
CA THR A 177 -18.56 15.54 21.32
C THR A 177 -19.95 14.94 21.32
N LEU A 178 -20.51 14.66 22.50
CA LEU A 178 -21.96 14.46 22.62
C LEU A 178 -22.60 15.84 22.79
N PRO A 179 -23.41 16.34 21.85
CA PRO A 179 -24.03 17.66 21.96
C PRO A 179 -24.80 17.84 23.27
N SER A 180 -24.79 19.06 23.84
CA SER A 180 -25.55 19.38 25.06
C SER A 180 -27.07 19.25 24.89
N ALA A 181 -27.55 19.26 23.64
CA ALA A 181 -28.95 19.02 23.28
C ALA A 181 -29.34 17.52 23.25
N ALA A 182 -28.40 16.60 23.49
CA ALA A 182 -28.70 15.17 23.62
C ALA A 182 -29.59 14.91 24.84
N GLY A 183 -30.89 14.76 24.61
CA GLY A 183 -31.90 14.61 25.67
C GLY A 183 -31.93 13.21 26.31
N ASN A 184 -32.96 12.98 27.13
CA ASN A 184 -33.12 11.75 27.91
C ASN A 184 -33.15 10.45 27.07
N THR A 185 -33.46 10.54 25.78
CA THR A 185 -33.45 9.40 24.84
C THR A 185 -32.05 8.84 24.56
N PHE A 186 -30.99 9.58 24.90
CA PHE A 186 -29.61 9.15 24.73
C PHE A 186 -29.04 8.40 25.95
N GLN A 187 -29.78 8.34 27.07
CA GLN A 187 -29.31 7.71 28.30
C GLN A 187 -29.18 6.19 28.14
N GLY A 188 -28.07 5.64 28.65
CA GLY A 188 -27.80 4.20 28.64
C GLY A 188 -27.47 3.62 27.27
N LEU A 189 -27.37 4.45 26.23
CA LEU A 189 -26.98 3.99 24.89
C LEU A 189 -25.48 3.73 24.80
N SER A 190 -25.10 2.82 23.90
CA SER A 190 -23.71 2.55 23.57
C SER A 190 -23.58 2.20 22.10
N SER A 191 -22.64 2.85 21.41
CA SER A 191 -22.25 2.53 20.05
C SER A 191 -20.75 2.27 20.00
N THR A 192 -20.33 1.31 19.18
CA THR A 192 -18.90 1.06 18.94
C THR A 192 -18.52 1.57 17.56
N ILE A 193 -17.76 2.65 17.49
CA ILE A 193 -17.34 3.28 16.23
C ILE A 193 -16.08 2.61 15.69
N THR A 194 -16.12 2.19 14.43
CA THR A 194 -14.95 1.71 13.67
C THR A 194 -14.50 2.81 12.71
N TYR A 195 -13.19 3.07 12.66
CA TYR A 195 -12.55 4.05 11.78
C TYR A 195 -11.73 3.33 10.71
N THR A 196 -12.04 3.55 9.44
CA THR A 196 -11.34 2.95 8.30
C THR A 196 -10.76 4.03 7.41
N PHE A 197 -9.42 4.04 7.27
CA PHE A 197 -8.71 4.95 6.38
C PHE A 197 -8.42 4.25 5.05
N ASN A 198 -8.86 4.85 3.95
CA ASN A 198 -8.71 4.28 2.61
C ASN A 198 -7.83 5.18 1.74
N ALA A 199 -6.89 4.57 1.03
CA ALA A 199 -6.05 5.26 0.06
C ALA A 199 -5.89 4.43 -1.22
N THR A 200 -5.51 5.10 -2.30
CA THR A 200 -5.26 4.51 -3.62
C THR A 200 -3.85 4.86 -4.07
N GLN A 201 -3.20 3.96 -4.80
CA GLN A 201 -1.86 4.21 -5.35
C GLN A 201 -1.91 5.28 -6.45
N ARG A 202 -0.81 6.01 -6.63
CA ARG A 202 -0.61 6.92 -7.78
C ARG A 202 -0.83 6.21 -9.12
N ALA A 203 -1.07 6.99 -10.18
CA ALA A 203 -1.15 6.49 -11.55
C ALA A 203 0.20 5.90 -12.04
N ALA A 204 0.11 5.00 -13.03
CA ALA A 204 1.29 4.41 -13.67
C ALA A 204 2.15 5.47 -14.37
N THR A 205 3.47 5.27 -14.36
CA THR A 205 4.47 6.13 -15.03
C THR A 205 5.56 5.27 -15.63
N ASN A 206 6.31 5.79 -16.62
CA ASN A 206 7.56 5.17 -17.07
C ASN A 206 8.60 5.11 -15.92
N ARG A 207 9.50 4.12 -15.93
CA ARG A 207 10.49 3.83 -14.87
C ARG A 207 11.83 3.42 -15.43
#